data_AF-A0A7Y3RLG4-F1
#
_entry.id   AF-A0A7Y3RLG4-F1
#
_cell.length_a   1.000
_cell.length_b   1.000
_cell.length_c   1.000
_cell.angle_alpha   90.00
_cell.angle_beta   90.00
_cell.angle_gamma   90.00
#
_symmetry.space_group_name_H-M   'P 1'
#
loop_
_entity.id
_entity.type
_entity.pdbx_description
1 polymer ?
#
loop_
_entity_poly.entity_id
_entity_poly.type
_entity_poly.pdbx_seq_one_letter_code
_entity_poly.pdbx_strand_id
1 'polypeptide(L)'
;MTIKTQYDCLKCPAYCCSYEHIPVTGGDIKRLAKHFDLPADEAKKKFTKKGDEENPRVLRHKADEHFGTICRFIDTETRGCTVYEARPEICRDFPNRKRCGYYEFLLHERETQEDEEWVSTTGNYGR
;
A
#
# COMPACT_ATOMS: atom_id res chain seq x y z
N MET A 1 23.87 -7.41 13.94
CA MET A 1 22.65 -7.24 14.75
C MET A 1 21.54 -6.81 13.83
N THR A 2 20.63 -7.72 13.47
CA THR A 2 19.49 -7.40 12.61
C THR A 2 18.57 -6.48 13.41
N ILE A 3 18.37 -5.26 12.93
CA ILE A 3 17.43 -4.33 13.54
C ILE A 3 16.04 -4.97 13.41
N LYS A 4 15.44 -5.37 14.53
CA LYS A 4 14.08 -5.90 14.54
C LYS A 4 13.10 -4.76 14.26
N THR A 5 12.34 -4.87 13.17
CA THR A 5 11.23 -3.96 12.87
C THR A 5 10.13 -4.13 13.91
N GLN A 6 9.54 -3.01 14.34
CA GLN A 6 8.46 -2.98 15.34
C GLN A 6 7.08 -2.85 14.68
N TYR A 7 6.94 -3.39 13.47
CA TYR A 7 5.69 -3.37 12.71
C TYR A 7 5.60 -4.60 11.81
N ASP A 8 4.37 -4.98 11.48
CA ASP A 8 4.08 -6.09 10.57
C ASP A 8 3.09 -5.63 9.49
N CYS A 9 3.57 -5.45 8.27
CA CYS A 9 2.73 -5.04 7.15
C CYS A 9 1.68 -6.09 6.76
N LEU A 10 1.88 -7.37 7.12
CA LEU A 10 0.93 -8.45 6.82
C LEU A 10 -0.24 -8.48 7.83
N LYS A 11 -0.10 -7.78 8.96
CA LYS A 11 -1.15 -7.63 9.98
C LYS A 11 -1.79 -6.24 9.97
N CYS A 12 -1.36 -5.40 9.04
CA CYS A 12 -1.90 -4.05 8.86
C CYS A 12 -3.08 -4.11 7.86
N PRO A 13 -4.16 -3.33 8.05
CA PRO A 13 -5.25 -3.17 7.08
C PRO A 13 -4.86 -2.51 5.75
N ALA A 14 -3.55 -2.33 5.50
CA ALA A 14 -2.93 -1.68 4.36
C ALA A 14 -3.00 -0.13 4.33
N TYR A 15 -2.77 0.52 5.48
CA TYR A 15 -2.76 2.00 5.58
C TYR A 15 -1.80 2.70 4.60
N CYS A 16 -0.57 2.19 4.39
CA CYS A 16 0.33 2.82 3.43
C CYS A 16 -0.12 2.65 1.97
N CYS A 17 -0.98 1.66 1.70
CA CYS A 17 -1.54 1.41 0.39
C CYS A 17 -2.78 2.25 0.08
N SER A 18 -3.37 2.92 1.08
CA SER A 18 -4.48 3.85 0.87
C SER A 18 -4.04 5.24 0.46
N TYR A 19 -2.74 5.55 0.51
CA TYR A 19 -2.19 6.82 0.03
C TYR A 19 -2.51 7.01 -1.44
N GLU A 20 -3.21 8.09 -1.80
CA GLU A 20 -3.65 8.32 -3.19
C GLU A 20 -2.47 8.44 -4.18
N HIS A 21 -1.33 8.91 -3.68
CA HIS A 21 -0.15 9.21 -4.47
C HIS A 21 0.99 8.27 -4.08
N ILE A 22 1.13 7.15 -4.82
CA ILE A 22 2.22 6.17 -4.66
C ILE A 22 3.09 6.22 -5.94
N PRO A 23 4.17 7.03 -5.95
CA PRO A 23 5.09 7.15 -7.06
C PRO A 23 5.71 5.82 -7.49
N VAL A 24 5.89 5.67 -8.80
CA VAL A 24 6.61 4.53 -9.37
C VAL A 24 7.59 5.00 -10.44
N THR A 25 8.77 4.37 -10.42
CA THR A 25 9.82 4.60 -11.41
C THR A 25 9.67 3.67 -12.62
N GLY A 26 10.46 3.90 -13.66
CA GLY A 26 10.58 2.95 -14.76
C GLY A 26 11.09 1.57 -14.32
N GLY A 27 11.93 1.52 -13.26
CA GLY A 27 12.39 0.26 -12.66
C GLY A 27 11.26 -0.53 -12.01
N ASP A 28 10.37 0.16 -11.28
CA ASP A 28 9.20 -0.45 -10.65
C ASP A 28 8.23 -0.99 -11.69
N ILE A 29 8.01 -0.25 -12.78
CA ILE A 29 7.17 -0.71 -13.91
C ILE A 29 7.75 -1.99 -14.51
N LYS A 30 9.06 -2.06 -14.75
CA LYS A 30 9.71 -3.29 -15.26
C LYS A 30 9.57 -4.46 -14.28
N ARG A 31 9.64 -4.20 -12.98
CA ARG A 31 9.46 -5.22 -11.93
C ARG A 31 8.04 -5.78 -11.93
N LEU A 32 7.04 -4.91 -11.99
CA LEU A 32 5.63 -5.29 -12.11
C LEU A 32 5.37 -6.04 -13.42
N ALA A 33 5.92 -5.55 -14.53
CA ALA A 33 5.80 -6.19 -15.84
C ALA A 33 6.31 -7.64 -15.81
N LYS A 34 7.50 -7.85 -15.25
CA LYS A 34 8.07 -9.19 -15.06
C LYS A 34 7.20 -10.09 -14.19
N HIS A 35 6.61 -9.55 -13.12
CA HIS A 35 5.77 -10.33 -12.21
C HIS A 35 4.48 -10.83 -12.86
N PHE A 36 3.89 -10.05 -13.77
CA PHE A 36 2.66 -10.41 -14.48
C PHE A 36 2.89 -11.01 -15.87
N ASP A 37 4.15 -11.22 -16.26
CA ASP A 37 4.53 -11.65 -17.61
C ASP A 37 3.94 -10.77 -18.73
N LEU A 38 4.07 -9.45 -18.56
CA LEU A 38 3.56 -8.45 -19.50
C LEU A 38 4.69 -7.62 -20.11
N PRO A 39 4.51 -7.06 -21.32
CA PRO A 39 5.34 -5.97 -21.81
C PRO A 39 5.30 -4.76 -20.87
N ALA A 40 6.43 -4.07 -20.71
CA ALA A 40 6.54 -2.94 -19.77
C ALA A 40 5.55 -1.80 -20.05
N ASP A 41 5.27 -1.51 -21.33
CA ASP A 41 4.30 -0.49 -21.71
C ASP A 41 2.86 -0.88 -21.39
N GLU A 42 2.52 -2.17 -21.47
CA GLU A 42 1.23 -2.69 -21.08
C GLU A 42 1.07 -2.61 -19.56
N ALA A 43 2.08 -3.08 -18.81
CA ALA A 43 2.12 -2.98 -17.35
C ALA A 43 1.98 -1.52 -16.89
N LYS A 44 2.68 -0.58 -17.52
CA LYS A 44 2.57 0.86 -17.26
C LYS A 44 1.13 1.34 -17.40
N LYS A 45 0.48 1.05 -18.53
CA LYS A 45 -0.90 1.47 -18.79
C LYS A 45 -1.90 0.82 -17.81
N LYS A 46 -1.72 -0.46 -17.52
CA LYS A 46 -2.61 -1.30 -16.70
C LYS A 46 -2.54 -0.94 -15.21
N PHE A 47 -1.34 -0.67 -14.70
CA PHE A 47 -1.09 -0.53 -13.27
C PHE A 47 -0.86 0.91 -12.80
N THR A 48 -0.59 1.85 -13.70
CA THR A 48 -0.25 3.24 -13.34
C THR A 48 -1.19 4.27 -13.98
N LYS A 49 -1.30 5.44 -13.36
CA LYS A 49 -1.95 6.65 -13.89
C LYS A 49 -0.94 7.81 -13.93
N LYS A 50 -1.31 8.92 -14.55
CA LYS A 50 -0.49 10.15 -14.52
C LYS A 50 -0.49 10.68 -13.08
N GLY A 51 0.69 11.00 -12.56
CA GLY A 51 0.86 11.70 -11.27
C GLY A 51 1.07 13.20 -11.46
N ASP A 52 1.80 13.82 -10.54
CA ASP A 52 2.17 15.24 -10.57
C ASP A 52 3.47 15.51 -11.36
N GLU A 53 3.98 16.73 -11.29
CA GLU A 53 5.21 17.15 -11.99
C GLU A 53 6.46 16.46 -11.44
N GLU A 54 6.53 16.23 -10.14
CA GLU A 54 7.68 15.60 -9.47
C GLU A 54 7.68 14.08 -9.68
N ASN A 55 6.49 13.48 -9.65
CA ASN A 55 6.25 12.05 -9.73
C ASN A 55 5.26 11.77 -10.87
N PRO A 56 5.72 11.75 -12.13
CA PRO A 56 4.83 11.72 -13.30
C PRO A 56 4.00 10.44 -13.44
N ARG A 57 4.29 9.40 -12.65
CA ARG A 57 3.56 8.14 -12.62
C ARG A 57 3.34 7.67 -11.19
N VAL A 58 2.09 7.30 -10.93
CA VAL A 58 1.67 6.70 -9.66
C VAL A 58 0.83 5.45 -9.90
N LEU A 59 0.74 4.58 -8.89
CA LEU A 59 -0.13 3.41 -8.95
C LEU A 59 -1.61 3.80 -9.11
N ARG A 60 -2.35 2.94 -9.81
CA ARG A 60 -3.82 3.01 -9.86
C ARG A 60 -4.41 2.47 -8.57
N HIS A 61 -5.57 3.01 -8.22
CA HIS A 61 -6.37 2.57 -7.10
C HIS A 61 -7.65 1.89 -7.58
N LYS A 62 -8.28 1.14 -6.68
CA LYS A 62 -9.64 0.59 -6.80
C LYS A 62 -10.47 1.02 -5.57
N ALA A 63 -11.79 0.86 -5.63
CA ALA A 63 -12.65 1.14 -4.49
C ALA A 63 -12.29 0.24 -3.29
N ASP A 64 -12.43 0.77 -2.09
CA ASP A 64 -12.15 0.10 -0.82
C ASP A 64 -13.15 0.54 0.25
N GLU A 65 -13.59 -0.39 1.08
CA GLU A 65 -14.61 -0.14 2.10
C GLU A 65 -14.11 0.71 3.28
N HIS A 66 -12.82 0.63 3.61
CA HIS A 66 -12.26 1.34 4.76
C HIS A 66 -11.71 2.72 4.36
N PHE A 67 -11.09 2.81 3.19
CA PHE A 67 -10.33 3.99 2.78
C PHE A 67 -10.90 4.74 1.57
N GLY A 68 -12.09 4.34 1.10
CA GLY A 68 -12.72 4.87 -0.12
C GLY A 68 -12.04 4.36 -1.40
N THR A 69 -10.72 4.52 -1.50
CA THR A 69 -9.89 3.85 -2.51
C THR A 69 -8.60 3.29 -1.92
N ILE A 70 -8.08 2.25 -2.54
CA ILE A 70 -6.82 1.62 -2.16
C ILE A 70 -6.01 1.21 -3.39
N CYS A 71 -4.70 1.07 -3.24
CA CYS A 71 -3.80 0.51 -4.26
C CYS A 71 -4.42 -0.72 -4.93
N ARG A 72 -4.39 -0.76 -6.27
CA ARG A 72 -4.98 -1.84 -7.08
C ARG A 72 -4.52 -3.24 -6.67
N PHE A 73 -3.30 -3.36 -6.15
CA PHE A 73 -2.70 -4.64 -5.78
C PHE A 73 -3.04 -5.10 -4.37
N ILE A 74 -3.91 -4.41 -3.64
CA ILE A 74 -4.43 -4.95 -2.39
C ILE A 74 -5.53 -5.95 -2.67
N ASP A 75 -5.46 -7.12 -2.05
CA ASP A 75 -6.59 -8.01 -1.89
C ASP A 75 -7.49 -7.43 -0.79
N THR A 76 -8.74 -7.14 -1.14
CA THR A 76 -9.69 -6.47 -0.24
C THR A 76 -10.21 -7.38 0.86
N GLU A 77 -10.14 -8.70 0.67
CA GLU A 77 -10.57 -9.69 1.67
C GLU A 77 -9.43 -9.96 2.65
N THR A 78 -8.25 -10.34 2.14
CA THR A 78 -7.11 -10.70 3.00
C THR A 78 -6.33 -9.49 3.52
N ARG A 79 -6.59 -8.30 2.97
CA ARG A 79 -5.82 -7.05 3.19
C ARG A 79 -4.33 -7.14 2.79
N GLY A 80 -3.95 -8.20 2.09
CA GLY A 80 -2.58 -8.45 1.64
C GLY A 80 -2.24 -7.81 0.30
N CYS A 81 -0.95 -7.50 0.08
CA CYS A 81 -0.49 -7.06 -1.24
C CYS A 81 -0.26 -8.26 -2.16
N THR A 82 -1.00 -8.35 -3.26
CA THR A 82 -0.90 -9.43 -4.26
C THR A 82 0.41 -9.44 -5.03
N VAL A 83 1.21 -8.36 -4.91
CA VAL A 83 2.52 -8.22 -5.57
C VAL A 83 3.63 -8.02 -4.54
N TYR A 84 3.51 -8.58 -3.32
CA TYR A 84 4.43 -8.31 -2.21
C TYR A 84 5.92 -8.44 -2.60
N GLU A 85 6.27 -9.49 -3.36
CA GLU A 85 7.63 -9.72 -3.85
C GLU A 85 8.04 -8.85 -5.05
N ALA A 86 7.08 -8.26 -5.75
CA ALA A 86 7.30 -7.35 -6.88
C ALA A 86 6.97 -5.89 -6.56
N ARG A 87 6.81 -5.55 -5.27
CA ARG A 87 6.52 -4.20 -4.79
C ARG A 87 7.49 -3.16 -5.35
N PRO A 88 6.98 -1.96 -5.68
CA PRO A 88 7.81 -0.80 -5.97
C PRO A 88 8.76 -0.46 -4.82
N GLU A 89 9.84 0.26 -5.12
CA GLU A 89 10.87 0.61 -4.13
C GLU A 89 10.29 1.38 -2.94
N ILE A 90 9.43 2.37 -3.19
CA ILE A 90 8.78 3.15 -2.13
C ILE A 90 7.96 2.26 -1.17
N CYS A 91 7.35 1.19 -1.67
CA CYS A 91 6.57 0.25 -0.86
C CYS A 91 7.46 -0.70 -0.04
N ARG A 92 8.72 -0.91 -0.45
CA ARG A 92 9.72 -1.69 0.30
C ARG A 92 10.40 -0.83 1.36
N ASP A 93 10.68 0.41 1.00
CA ASP A 93 11.36 1.36 1.86
C ASP A 93 10.45 1.79 3.00
N PHE A 94 9.13 1.90 2.79
CA PHE A 94 8.18 2.29 3.84
C PHE A 94 8.28 1.41 5.10
N PRO A 95 8.30 2.00 6.31
CA PRO A 95 8.16 3.43 6.65
C PRO A 95 9.48 4.21 6.68
N ASN A 96 10.56 3.63 6.14
CA ASN A 96 11.94 4.12 6.14
C ASN A 96 12.46 4.38 7.56
N ARG A 97 12.04 3.55 8.50
CA ARG A 97 12.43 3.60 9.91
C ARG A 97 12.01 2.32 10.63
N LYS A 98 12.45 2.16 11.88
CA LYS A 98 12.18 0.96 12.70
C LYS A 98 10.72 0.82 13.14
N ARG A 99 9.96 1.92 13.18
CA ARG A 99 8.61 2.03 13.76
C ARG A 99 7.60 2.56 12.75
N CYS A 100 6.41 1.97 12.67
CA CYS A 100 5.34 2.47 11.82
C CYS A 100 4.25 3.10 12.70
N GLY A 101 4.08 4.42 12.64
CA GLY A 101 3.07 5.11 13.45
C GLY A 101 1.65 4.61 13.22
N TYR A 102 1.29 4.25 11.99
CA TYR A 102 -0.04 3.66 11.70
C TYR A 102 -0.24 2.31 12.37
N TYR A 103 0.79 1.46 12.37
CA TYR A 103 0.72 0.14 12.99
C TYR A 103 0.62 0.26 14.52
N GLU A 104 1.37 1.19 15.11
CA GLU A 104 1.30 1.44 16.55
C GLU A 104 -0.05 2.01 16.98
N PHE A 105 -0.58 2.96 16.20
CA PHE A 105 -1.91 3.49 16.42
C PHE A 105 -2.99 2.41 16.30
N LEU A 106 -2.89 1.55 15.28
CA LEU A 106 -3.79 0.39 15.11
C LEU A 106 -3.78 -0.53 16.33
N LEU A 107 -2.60 -0.87 16.86
CA LEU A 107 -2.50 -1.74 18.03
C LEU A 107 -3.15 -1.10 19.26
N HIS A 108 -2.89 0.18 19.49
CA HIS A 108 -3.51 0.91 20.60
C HIS A 108 -5.03 0.96 20.48
N GLU A 109 -5.55 1.20 19.28
CA GLU A 109 -6.98 1.27 19.01
C GLU A 109 -7.66 -0.08 19.22
N ARG A 110 -7.07 -1.16 18.69
CA ARG A 110 -7.57 -2.54 18.91
C ARG A 110 -7.58 -2.93 20.37
N GLU A 111 -6.53 -2.57 21.11
CA GLU A 111 -6.45 -2.80 22.56
C GLU A 111 -7.53 -2.02 23.31
N THR A 112 -7.69 -0.73 23.02
CA THR A 112 -8.62 0.15 23.74
C THR A 112 -10.08 -0.18 23.46
N GLN A 113 -10.39 -0.63 22.25
CA GLN A 113 -11.73 -1.05 21.85
C GLN A 113 -12.03 -2.52 22.17
N GLU A 114 -11.03 -3.29 22.63
CA GLU A 114 -11.09 -4.74 22.82
C GLU A 114 -11.58 -5.49 21.55
N ASP A 115 -11.16 -5.01 20.37
CA ASP A 115 -11.56 -5.53 19.06
C ASP A 115 -10.33 -5.73 18.17
N GLU A 116 -9.95 -6.98 17.92
CA GLU A 116 -8.79 -7.34 17.10
C GLU A 116 -8.98 -7.06 15.61
N GLU A 117 -10.23 -6.93 15.15
CA GLU A 117 -10.57 -6.66 13.74
C GLU A 117 -10.70 -5.17 13.45
N TRP A 118 -10.71 -4.32 14.48
CA TRP A 118 -10.87 -2.88 14.34
C TRP A 118 -9.90 -2.28 13.30
N VAL A 119 -10.47 -1.44 12.43
CA VAL A 119 -9.75 -0.65 11.43
C VAL A 119 -10.08 0.82 11.66
N SER A 120 -9.11 1.57 12.18
CA SER A 120 -9.27 3.01 12.41
C SER A 120 -9.36 3.77 11.10
N THR A 121 -10.48 4.46 10.89
CA THR A 121 -10.70 5.33 9.72
C THR A 121 -11.13 6.72 10.20
N THR A 122 -10.84 7.76 9.42
CA THR A 122 -11.22 9.14 9.78
C THR A 122 -12.61 9.55 9.27
N GLY A 123 -13.47 8.58 8.90
CA GLY A 123 -14.87 8.82 8.54
C GLY A 123 -15.11 9.68 7.28
N ASN A 124 -14.08 9.98 6.48
CA ASN A 124 -14.17 10.93 5.36
C ASN A 124 -14.60 10.32 4.02
N TYR A 125 -14.89 9.02 3.95
CA TYR A 125 -15.19 8.30 2.69
C TYR A 125 -16.65 7.84 2.57
N GLY A 126 -17.59 8.67 3.06
CA GLY A 126 -19.01 8.32 3.13
C GLY A 126 -19.99 9.49 3.10
N ARG A 127 -19.68 10.57 2.36
CA ARG A 127 -20.68 11.55 1.91
C ARG A 127 -20.56 11.80 0.41
#